data_AF-A0A7Y1TF46-F1
#
_entry.id   AF-A0A7Y1TF46-F1
#
_cell.length_a   1.000
_cell.length_b   1.000
_cell.length_c   1.000
_cell.angle_alpha   90.00
_cell.angle_beta   90.00
_cell.angle_gamma   90.00
#
_symmetry.space_group_name_H-M   'P 1'
#
loop_
_entity.id
_entity.type
_entity.pdbx_description
1 polymer ?
#
loop_
_entity_poly.entity_id
_entity_poly.type
_entity_poly.pdbx_seq_one_letter_code
_entity_poly.pdbx_strand_id
1 'polypeptide(L)'
;IAAMEIMLNTPLVQDLIFKGEVGQIKEIMAKSTRLGMQTFDQALFALYEEGIITYEEAMRNADSKNELRLKIKLESKRDSSAAEQQAESLHIMDEDTARVF
;
A
#
# COMPACT_ATOMS: atom_id res chain seq x y z
N ILE A 1 -10.33 -11.01 5.84
CA ILE A 1 -10.42 -9.54 6.04
C ILE A 1 -11.08 -8.92 4.82
N ALA A 2 -11.74 -7.76 4.96
CA ALA A 2 -12.31 -7.03 3.83
C ALA A 2 -11.41 -5.85 3.45
N ALA A 3 -11.10 -5.71 2.17
CA ALA A 3 -10.57 -4.49 1.58
C ALA A 3 -11.74 -3.71 0.97
N MET A 4 -11.79 -2.40 1.16
CA MET A 4 -12.91 -1.58 0.70
C MET A 4 -12.42 -0.29 0.04
N GLU A 5 -13.12 0.07 -1.02
CA GLU A 5 -13.04 1.38 -1.65
C GLU A 5 -14.15 2.29 -1.10
N ILE A 6 -13.84 3.56 -0.87
CA ILE A 6 -14.75 4.56 -0.33
C ILE A 6 -14.70 5.80 -1.23
N MET A 7 -15.79 6.03 -1.96
CA MET A 7 -16.01 7.25 -2.73
C MET A 7 -17.09 8.08 -2.06
N LEU A 8 -16.83 9.37 -1.85
CA LEU A 8 -17.83 10.30 -1.33
C LEU A 8 -18.43 11.13 -2.46
N ASN A 9 -19.75 11.32 -2.40
CA ASN A 9 -20.50 12.05 -3.42
C ASN A 9 -20.34 13.58 -3.27
N THR A 10 -19.16 14.11 -3.55
CA THR A 10 -18.87 15.55 -3.50
C THR A 10 -19.42 16.26 -4.75
N PRO A 11 -19.61 17.60 -4.73
CA PRO A 11 -20.06 18.34 -5.92
C PRO A 11 -19.18 18.11 -7.15
N LEU A 12 -17.86 17.97 -6.97
CA LEU A 12 -16.92 17.66 -8.05
C LEU A 12 -17.15 16.26 -8.63
N VAL A 13 -17.33 15.25 -7.77
CA VAL A 13 -17.62 13.87 -8.21
C VAL A 13 -18.96 13.82 -8.96
N GLN A 14 -19.98 14.54 -8.48
CA GLN A 14 -21.27 14.66 -9.19
C GLN A 14 -21.11 15.23 -10.58
N ASP A 15 -20.36 16.34 -10.71
CA ASP A 15 -20.11 17.00 -11.98
C ASP A 15 -19.37 16.09 -12.98
N LEU A 16 -18.35 15.35 -12.51
CA LEU A 16 -17.64 14.39 -13.34
C LEU A 16 -18.52 13.23 -13.81
N ILE A 17 -19.37 12.71 -12.94
CA ILE A 17 -20.35 11.69 -13.32
C ILE A 17 -21.32 12.26 -14.38
N PHE A 18 -21.81 13.48 -14.18
CA PHE A 18 -22.74 14.12 -15.11
C PHE A 18 -22.13 14.36 -16.49
N LYS A 19 -20.86 14.75 -16.53
CA LYS A 19 -20.09 14.95 -17.77
C LYS A 19 -19.62 13.64 -18.42
N GLY A 20 -19.75 12.51 -17.74
CA GLY A 20 -19.23 11.21 -18.19
C GLY A 20 -17.70 11.06 -18.04
N GLU A 21 -17.04 11.97 -17.32
CA GLU A 21 -15.59 12.01 -17.11
C GLU A 21 -15.16 11.08 -15.94
N VAL A 22 -15.71 9.87 -15.89
CA VAL A 22 -15.55 8.94 -14.75
C VAL A 22 -14.10 8.50 -14.52
N GLY A 23 -13.25 8.55 -15.54
CA GLY A 23 -11.83 8.20 -15.42
C GLY A 23 -11.05 9.10 -14.46
N GLN A 24 -11.48 10.35 -14.28
CA GLN A 24 -10.82 11.30 -13.38
C GLN A 24 -11.15 11.05 -11.89
N ILE A 25 -12.22 10.31 -11.61
CA ILE A 25 -12.71 10.08 -10.25
C ILE A 25 -11.67 9.32 -9.41
N LYS A 26 -11.01 8.32 -9.99
CA LYS A 26 -9.98 7.52 -9.28
C LYS A 26 -8.83 8.39 -8.77
N GLU A 27 -8.39 9.36 -9.58
CA GLU A 27 -7.32 10.28 -9.19
C GLU A 27 -7.78 11.24 -8.07
N ILE A 28 -9.01 11.73 -8.13
CA ILE A 28 -9.59 12.58 -7.09
C ILE A 28 -9.70 11.82 -5.78
N MET A 29 -10.16 10.56 -5.82
CA MET A 29 -10.22 9.70 -4.64
C MET A 29 -8.83 9.50 -4.04
N ALA A 30 -7.82 9.21 -4.86
CA ALA A 30 -6.45 9.00 -4.40
C ALA A 30 -5.87 10.24 -3.68
N LYS A 31 -6.25 11.45 -4.12
CA LYS A 31 -5.83 12.74 -3.52
C LYS A 31 -6.68 13.16 -2.31
N SER A 32 -7.90 12.66 -2.20
CA SER A 32 -8.90 13.11 -1.22
C SER A 32 -8.97 12.23 0.03
N THR A 33 -7.87 11.58 0.41
CA THR A 33 -7.81 10.70 1.58
C THR A 33 -8.16 11.41 2.88
N ARG A 34 -7.80 12.69 3.01
CA ARG A 34 -8.19 13.54 4.16
C ARG A 34 -9.69 13.76 4.28
N LEU A 35 -10.43 13.67 3.18
CA LEU A 35 -11.89 13.76 3.18
C LEU A 35 -12.55 12.41 3.50
N GLY A 36 -11.77 11.36 3.76
CA GLY A 36 -12.27 10.01 4.02
C GLY A 36 -12.51 9.18 2.75
N MET A 37 -12.05 9.65 1.59
CA MET A 37 -12.01 8.80 0.40
C MET A 37 -10.85 7.82 0.48
N GLN A 38 -11.00 6.67 -0.16
CA GLN A 38 -9.98 5.64 -0.20
C GLN A 38 -10.16 4.83 -1.47
N THR A 39 -9.12 4.66 -2.27
CA THR A 39 -9.17 3.73 -3.42
C THR A 39 -8.93 2.30 -2.96
N PHE A 40 -9.36 1.32 -3.76
CA PHE A 40 -9.13 -0.09 -3.45
C PHE A 40 -7.63 -0.43 -3.32
N ASP A 41 -6.79 0.10 -4.22
CA ASP A 41 -5.33 -0.11 -4.17
C ASP A 41 -4.72 0.48 -2.89
N GLN A 42 -5.24 1.61 -2.38
CA GLN A 42 -4.81 2.16 -1.08
C GLN A 42 -5.21 1.25 0.09
N ALA A 43 -6.40 0.64 0.03
CA ALA A 43 -6.86 -0.33 1.02
C ALA A 43 -5.93 -1.56 1.06
N LEU A 44 -5.62 -2.13 -0.11
CA LEU A 44 -4.72 -3.28 -0.23
C LEU A 44 -3.32 -2.97 0.27
N PHE A 45 -2.79 -1.78 -0.04
CA PHE A 45 -1.51 -1.33 0.47
C PHE A 45 -1.49 -1.29 2.00
N ALA A 46 -2.50 -0.68 2.63
CA ALA A 46 -2.57 -0.61 4.09
C ALA A 46 -2.65 -2.00 4.74
N LEU A 47 -3.50 -2.89 4.21
CA LEU A 47 -3.61 -4.27 4.71
C LEU A 47 -2.31 -5.06 4.57
N TYR A 48 -1.54 -4.81 3.52
CA TYR A 48 -0.22 -5.41 3.32
C TYR A 48 0.81 -4.84 4.31
N GLU A 49 0.83 -3.52 4.50
CA GLU A 49 1.71 -2.85 5.48
C GLU A 49 1.46 -3.35 6.90
N GLU A 50 0.20 -3.57 7.27
CA GLU A 50 -0.21 -4.11 8.57
C GLU A 50 0.08 -5.61 8.73
N GLY A 51 0.57 -6.27 7.68
CA GLY A 51 0.88 -7.70 7.70
C GLY A 51 -0.34 -8.62 7.63
N ILE A 52 -1.53 -8.08 7.38
CA ILE A 52 -2.78 -8.84 7.40
C ILE A 52 -2.96 -9.66 6.13
N ILE A 53 -2.47 -9.17 4.99
CA ILE A 53 -2.46 -9.90 3.72
C ILE A 53 -1.03 -10.08 3.19
N THR A 54 -0.85 -11.10 2.36
CA THR A 54 0.44 -11.33 1.68
C THR A 54 0.59 -10.42 0.46
N TYR A 55 1.84 -10.26 0.00
CA TYR A 55 2.11 -9.55 -1.25
C TYR A 55 1.38 -10.17 -2.44
N GLU A 56 1.32 -11.51 -2.51
CA GLU A 56 0.61 -12.23 -3.57
C GLU A 56 -0.89 -11.93 -3.54
N GLU A 57 -1.50 -11.87 -2.36
CA GLU A 57 -2.91 -11.53 -2.23
C GLU A 57 -3.19 -10.09 -2.62
N ALA A 58 -2.31 -9.15 -2.24
CA ALA A 58 -2.40 -7.76 -2.68
C ALA A 58 -2.31 -7.67 -4.21
N MET A 59 -1.32 -8.33 -4.84
CA MET A 59 -1.14 -8.32 -6.30
C MET A 59 -2.24 -9.04 -7.07
N ARG A 60 -2.86 -10.07 -6.48
CA ARG A 60 -3.95 -10.81 -7.12
C ARG A 60 -5.21 -9.97 -7.26
N ASN A 61 -5.47 -9.08 -6.28
CA ASN A 61 -6.70 -8.29 -6.21
C ASN A 61 -6.53 -6.84 -6.67
N ALA A 62 -5.30 -6.34 -6.85
CA ALA A 62 -5.08 -4.95 -7.26
C ALA A 62 -5.67 -4.62 -8.63
N ASP A 63 -6.30 -3.45 -8.74
CA ASP A 63 -6.79 -2.91 -10.01
C ASP A 63 -5.63 -2.50 -10.90
N SER A 64 -4.59 -1.91 -10.29
CA SER A 64 -3.34 -1.56 -10.97
C SER A 64 -2.17 -2.24 -10.29
N LYS A 65 -1.90 -3.49 -10.69
CA LYS A 65 -0.75 -4.28 -10.17
C LYS A 65 0.57 -3.55 -10.29
N ASN A 66 0.75 -2.72 -11.33
CA ASN A 66 1.99 -1.99 -11.52
C ASN A 66 2.12 -0.83 -10.52
N GLU A 67 1.07 -0.05 -10.32
CA GLU A 67 1.06 1.05 -9.36
C GLU A 67 1.19 0.54 -7.93
N LEU A 68 0.45 -0.51 -7.56
CA LEU A 68 0.52 -1.06 -6.20
C LEU A 68 1.91 -1.64 -5.92
N ARG A 69 2.51 -2.37 -6.87
CA ARG A 69 3.88 -2.89 -6.74
C ARG A 69 4.90 -1.77 -6.58
N LEU A 70 4.80 -0.72 -7.41
CA LEU A 70 5.70 0.43 -7.31
C LEU A 70 5.55 1.13 -5.95
N LYS A 71 4.32 1.30 -5.48
CA LYS A 71 4.01 1.90 -4.19
C LYS A 71 4.57 1.08 -3.02
N ILE A 72 4.36 -0.23 -3.03
CA ILE A 72 4.96 -1.14 -2.04
C ILE A 72 6.47 -0.95 -2.02
N LYS A 73 7.13 -1.02 -3.16
CA LYS A 73 8.60 -0.91 -3.22
C LYS A 73 9.15 0.43 -2.74
N LEU A 74 8.42 1.54 -2.94
CA LEU A 74 8.89 2.88 -2.60
C LEU A 74 8.49 3.35 -1.20
N GLU A 75 7.34 2.89 -0.70
CA GLU A 75 6.71 3.43 0.51
C GLU A 75 6.56 2.39 1.64
N SER A 76 6.79 1.09 1.38
CA SER A 76 6.65 0.03 2.39
C SER A 76 7.67 0.19 3.51
N LYS A 77 7.17 0.38 4.73
CA LYS A 77 7.98 0.33 5.94
C LYS A 77 8.20 -1.11 6.37
N ARG A 78 7.25 -2.00 6.05
CA ARG A 78 7.34 -3.43 6.33
C ARG A 78 8.59 -4.03 5.68
N ASP A 79 8.84 -3.74 4.40
CA ASP A 79 10.02 -4.25 3.69
C ASP A 79 11.32 -3.62 4.20
N SER A 80 11.28 -2.33 4.55
CA SER A 80 12.44 -1.62 5.10
C SER A 80 12.84 -2.18 6.47
N SER A 81 11.87 -2.39 7.36
CA SER A 81 12.10 -2.97 8.69
C SER A 81 12.57 -4.42 8.65
N ALA A 82 12.05 -5.23 7.71
CA ALA A 82 12.52 -6.59 7.51
C ALA A 82 13.99 -6.63 7.04
N ALA A 83 14.38 -5.72 6.15
CA ALA A 83 15.76 -5.60 5.69
C ALA A 83 16.71 -5.14 6.81
N GLU A 84 16.28 -4.19 7.65
CA GLU A 84 17.05 -3.72 8.83
C GLU A 84 17.22 -4.83 9.87
N GLN A 85 16.15 -5.56 10.21
CA GLN A 85 16.21 -6.69 11.13
C GLN A 85 17.11 -7.82 10.61
N GLN A 86 17.09 -8.08 9.30
CA GLN A 86 17.97 -9.07 8.67
C GLN A 86 19.45 -8.63 8.77
N ALA A 87 19.74 -7.34 8.53
CA ALA A 87 21.09 -6.78 8.65
C ALA A 87 21.62 -6.81 10.10
N GLU A 88 20.77 -6.49 11.06
CA GLU A 88 21.10 -6.52 12.49
C GLU A 88 21.35 -7.96 12.98
N SER A 89 20.57 -8.92 12.50
CA SER A 89 20.78 -10.35 12.80
C SER A 89 22.10 -10.90 12.24
N LEU A 90 22.52 -10.46 11.05
CA LEU A 90 23.80 -10.85 10.46
C LEU A 90 24.98 -10.32 11.28
N HIS A 91 24.89 -9.07 11.74
CA HIS A 91 25.93 -8.43 12.53
C HIS A 91 26.17 -9.14 13.88
N ILE A 92 25.10 -9.61 14.54
CA ILE A 92 25.21 -10.34 15.81
C ILE A 92 25.89 -11.71 15.62
N MET A 93 25.61 -12.40 14.50
CA MET A 93 26.24 -13.69 14.20
C MET A 93 27.75 -13.57 13.95
N ASP A 94 28.19 -12.47 13.34
CA ASP A 94 29.61 -12.20 13.09
C ASP A 94 30.38 -11.86 14.38
N GLU A 95 29.74 -11.17 15.35
CA GLU A 95 30.38 -10.83 16.64
C GLU A 95 30.51 -12.03 17.60
N ASP A 96 29.52 -12.93 17.67
CA ASP A 96 29.59 -14.11 18.55
C ASP A 96 30.55 -15.18 18.02
N THR A 97 30.72 -15.29 16.70
CA THR A 97 31.68 -16.22 16.11
C THR A 97 33.13 -15.79 16.37
N ALA A 98 33.38 -14.49 16.60
CA ALA A 98 34.70 -13.94 16.90
C ALA A 98 35.14 -14.07 18.37
N ARG A 99 34.24 -14.49 19.29
CA ARG A 99 34.54 -14.62 20.73
C ARG A 99 34.82 -16.05 21.21
N VAL A 100 34.86 -17.04 20.30
CA VAL A 100 35.02 -18.47 20.64
C VAL A 100 36.43 -19.02 20.34
N PHE A 101 37.43 -18.17 20.13
CA PHE A 101 38.84 -18.58 20.06
C PHE A 101 39.73 -17.79 21.01
#